data_AF-X1A1S6-F1
#
_entry.id   AF-X1A1S6-F1
#
_cell.length_a   1.000
_cell.length_b   1.000
_cell.length_c   1.000
_cell.angle_alpha   90.00
_cell.angle_beta   90.00
_cell.angle_gamma   90.00
#
_symmetry.space_group_name_H-M   'P 1'
#
loop_
_entity.id
_entity.type
_entity.pdbx_description
1 polymer ?
#
loop_
_entity_poly.entity_id
_entity_poly.type
_entity_poly.pdbx_seq_one_letter_code
_entity_poly.pdbx_strand_id
1 'polypeptide(L)'
;NLKIGDKVAFAYVGAQLIDGHNGRVFRLQSAKIRGVVSSGMVCSEKELGISDNHEEIIVLPADAPVGTPLAEYLGDVVFDLDITPNRPDCLSIMGIAREVAALTGQGLHFPEIEYEEEPSPIEQQISV
;
A
#
# COMPACT_ATOMS: atom_id res chain seq x y z
N ASN A 1 -17.14 3.96 -8.64
CA ASN A 1 -16.29 5.14 -8.39
C ASN A 1 -15.45 5.60 -9.62
N LEU A 2 -15.45 4.92 -10.78
CA LEU A 2 -14.58 5.24 -11.92
C LEU A 2 -15.00 6.44 -12.80
N LYS A 3 -14.00 7.16 -13.34
CA LYS A 3 -14.11 8.25 -14.31
C LYS A 3 -13.19 8.03 -15.53
N ILE A 4 -13.47 8.74 -16.62
CA ILE A 4 -12.61 8.70 -17.81
C ILE A 4 -11.27 9.35 -17.47
N GLY A 5 -10.18 8.62 -17.74
CA GLY A 5 -8.80 9.07 -17.49
C GLY A 5 -8.15 8.47 -16.25
N ASP A 6 -8.90 7.74 -15.43
CA ASP A 6 -8.37 7.11 -14.22
C ASP A 6 -7.31 6.04 -14.55
N LYS A 7 -6.25 6.01 -13.74
CA LYS A 7 -5.28 4.90 -13.70
C LYS A 7 -5.83 3.83 -12.76
N VAL A 8 -5.79 2.57 -13.15
CA VAL A 8 -6.45 1.48 -12.42
C VAL A 8 -5.60 0.22 -12.40
N ALA A 9 -5.83 -0.64 -11.40
CA ALA A 9 -5.33 -2.00 -11.42
C ALA A 9 -6.15 -2.84 -12.41
N PHE A 10 -5.54 -3.18 -13.55
CA PHE A 10 -6.18 -3.96 -14.59
C PHE A 10 -5.65 -5.38 -14.64
N ALA A 11 -6.55 -6.36 -14.50
CA ALA A 11 -6.27 -7.77 -14.66
C ALA A 11 -6.64 -8.26 -16.06
N TYR A 12 -5.64 -8.73 -16.80
CA TYR A 12 -5.83 -9.37 -18.10
C TYR A 12 -6.45 -10.77 -17.94
N VAL A 13 -7.14 -11.24 -18.98
CA VAL A 13 -7.59 -12.64 -19.04
C VAL A 13 -6.42 -13.58 -18.80
N GLY A 14 -6.62 -14.53 -17.90
CA GLY A 14 -5.59 -15.47 -17.47
C GLY A 14 -4.88 -15.08 -16.17
N ALA A 15 -5.05 -13.85 -15.67
CA ALA A 15 -4.58 -13.44 -14.35
C ALA A 15 -5.20 -14.28 -13.22
N GLN A 16 -4.46 -14.45 -12.13
CA GLN A 16 -4.95 -15.10 -10.92
C GLN A 16 -5.34 -14.03 -9.91
N LEU A 17 -6.58 -14.07 -9.42
CA LEU A 17 -7.14 -13.10 -8.48
C LEU A 17 -7.84 -13.81 -7.35
N ILE A 18 -8.08 -13.09 -6.25
CA ILE A 18 -8.87 -13.59 -5.13
C ILE A 18 -10.34 -13.29 -5.41
N ASP A 19 -11.19 -14.31 -5.27
CA ASP A 19 -12.64 -14.16 -5.37
C ASP A 19 -13.15 -13.38 -4.16
N GLY A 20 -13.73 -12.20 -4.40
CA GLY A 20 -14.25 -11.32 -3.36
C GLY A 20 -15.37 -11.91 -2.49
N HIS A 21 -15.99 -13.02 -2.89
CA HIS A 21 -17.05 -13.67 -2.12
C HIS A 21 -16.56 -14.83 -1.24
N ASN A 22 -15.62 -15.63 -1.73
CA ASN A 22 -15.19 -16.86 -1.04
C ASN A 22 -13.70 -16.88 -0.65
N GLY A 23 -12.93 -15.85 -1.02
CA GLY A 23 -11.52 -15.69 -0.68
C GLY A 23 -10.57 -16.67 -1.39
N ARG A 24 -11.06 -17.45 -2.36
CA ARG A 24 -10.22 -18.43 -3.10
C ARG A 24 -9.60 -17.78 -4.32
N VAL A 25 -8.41 -18.25 -4.67
CA VAL A 25 -7.76 -17.85 -5.92
C VAL A 25 -8.50 -18.47 -7.10
N PHE A 26 -8.86 -17.65 -8.09
CA PHE A 26 -9.44 -18.08 -9.36
C PHE A 26 -8.69 -17.46 -10.53
N ARG A 27 -8.81 -18.09 -11.70
CA ARG A 27 -8.20 -17.60 -12.94
C ARG A 27 -9.24 -16.84 -13.75
N LEU A 28 -8.94 -15.58 -14.10
CA LEU A 28 -9.84 -14.73 -14.86
C LEU A 28 -10.05 -15.27 -16.28
N GLN A 29 -11.29 -15.39 -16.71
CA GLN A 29 -11.69 -15.84 -18.05
C GLN A 29 -12.44 -14.72 -18.77
N SER A 30 -12.44 -14.77 -20.10
CA SER A 30 -13.27 -13.84 -20.87
C SER A 30 -14.75 -14.19 -20.68
N ALA A 31 -15.57 -13.16 -20.43
CA ALA A 31 -16.99 -13.31 -20.21
C ALA A 31 -17.76 -12.29 -21.06
N LYS A 32 -18.98 -12.65 -21.46
CA LYS A 32 -19.88 -11.75 -22.16
C LYS A 32 -20.82 -11.09 -21.15
N ILE A 33 -20.64 -9.80 -20.92
CA ILE A 33 -21.44 -9.02 -19.97
C ILE A 33 -22.40 -8.16 -20.78
N ARG A 34 -23.71 -8.40 -20.62
CA ARG A 34 -24.78 -7.64 -21.32
C ARG A 34 -24.57 -7.53 -22.84
N GLY A 35 -24.06 -8.59 -23.46
CA GLY A 35 -23.84 -8.64 -24.91
C GLY A 35 -22.45 -8.18 -25.37
N VAL A 36 -21.64 -7.60 -24.50
CA VAL A 36 -20.28 -7.12 -24.81
C VAL A 36 -19.24 -8.08 -24.23
N VAL A 37 -18.22 -8.40 -25.00
CA VAL A 37 -17.11 -9.27 -24.53
C VAL A 37 -16.18 -8.44 -23.65
N SER A 38 -15.97 -8.89 -22.41
CA SER A 38 -14.93 -8.34 -21.52
C SER A 38 -13.63 -9.12 -21.68
N SER A 39 -12.55 -8.40 -21.94
CA SER A 39 -11.18 -8.94 -22.08
C SER A 39 -10.32 -8.73 -20.83
N GLY A 40 -10.96 -8.46 -19.70
CA GLY A 40 -10.28 -8.30 -18.42
C GLY A 40 -11.23 -7.79 -17.35
N MET A 41 -10.65 -7.36 -16.25
CA MET A 41 -11.36 -6.82 -15.10
C MET A 41 -10.55 -5.70 -14.48
N VAL A 42 -11.25 -4.67 -14.01
CA VAL A 42 -10.64 -3.66 -13.14
C VAL A 42 -10.86 -4.12 -11.70
N CYS A 43 -9.80 -4.16 -10.91
CA CYS A 43 -9.83 -4.82 -9.60
C CYS A 43 -10.08 -3.86 -8.43
N SER A 44 -10.80 -4.35 -7.43
CA SER A 44 -10.87 -3.80 -6.08
C SER A 44 -9.67 -4.24 -5.22
N GLU A 45 -9.48 -3.61 -4.06
CA GLU A 45 -8.44 -4.02 -3.10
C GLU A 45 -8.63 -5.45 -2.61
N LYS A 46 -9.88 -5.90 -2.44
CA LYS A 46 -10.20 -7.27 -2.01
C LYS A 46 -9.80 -8.33 -3.02
N GLU A 47 -10.04 -8.08 -4.31
CA GLU A 47 -9.65 -9.02 -5.37
C GLU A 47 -8.13 -9.14 -5.52
N LEU A 48 -7.40 -8.12 -5.09
CA LEU A 48 -5.94 -8.07 -5.05
C LEU A 48 -5.36 -8.59 -3.73
N GLY A 49 -6.19 -8.85 -2.72
CA GLY A 49 -5.76 -9.30 -1.39
C GLY A 49 -5.07 -8.22 -0.55
N ILE A 50 -5.34 -6.94 -0.83
CA ILE A 50 -4.74 -5.80 -0.13
C ILE A 50 -5.54 -5.44 1.14
N SER A 51 -6.88 -5.52 1.05
CA SER A 51 -7.81 -5.08 2.09
C SER A 51 -9.13 -5.83 1.96
N ASP A 52 -9.98 -5.80 2.99
CA ASP A 52 -11.35 -6.34 2.91
C ASP A 52 -12.33 -5.40 2.18
N ASN A 53 -11.86 -4.23 1.76
CA ASN A 53 -12.66 -3.27 1.01
C ASN A 53 -13.04 -3.82 -0.39
N HIS A 54 -14.34 -3.93 -0.63
CA HIS A 54 -14.93 -4.44 -1.86
C HIS A 54 -15.98 -3.50 -2.47
N GLU A 55 -16.16 -2.31 -1.90
CA GLU A 55 -17.17 -1.36 -2.36
C GLU A 55 -16.67 -0.58 -3.59
N GLU A 56 -15.35 -0.49 -3.76
CA GLU A 56 -14.71 0.37 -4.73
C GLU A 56 -13.56 -0.30 -5.50
N ILE A 57 -13.36 0.18 -6.73
CA ILE A 57 -12.20 -0.16 -7.56
C ILE A 57 -11.01 0.68 -7.10
N ILE A 58 -9.81 0.10 -7.12
CA ILE A 58 -8.59 0.86 -6.83
C ILE A 58 -8.29 1.85 -7.95
N VAL A 59 -8.31 3.14 -7.61
CA VAL A 59 -7.89 4.23 -8.50
C VAL A 59 -6.48 4.63 -8.07
N LEU A 60 -5.53 4.48 -9.00
CA LEU A 60 -4.12 4.78 -8.77
C LEU A 60 -3.85 6.28 -9.00
N PRO A 61 -2.78 6.83 -8.42
CA PRO A 61 -2.29 8.17 -8.72
C PRO A 61 -2.15 8.42 -10.22
N ALA A 62 -2.34 9.66 -10.66
CA ALA A 62 -2.36 10.02 -12.09
C ALA A 62 -1.00 9.79 -12.78
N ASP A 63 0.08 9.83 -12.02
CA ASP A 63 1.47 9.57 -12.42
C ASP A 63 1.85 8.08 -12.38
N ALA A 64 0.94 7.18 -11.99
CA ALA A 64 1.19 5.75 -12.00
C ALA A 64 1.55 5.25 -13.43
N PRO A 65 2.67 4.53 -13.59
CA PRO A 65 3.15 4.09 -14.89
C PRO A 65 2.24 2.99 -15.48
N VAL A 66 1.81 3.17 -16.72
CA VAL A 66 0.92 2.21 -17.40
C VAL A 66 1.75 1.06 -17.97
N GLY A 67 1.27 -0.17 -17.73
CA GLY A 67 1.91 -1.39 -18.22
C GLY A 67 2.88 -2.02 -17.23
N THR A 68 3.22 -1.32 -16.15
CA THR A 68 4.01 -1.88 -15.05
C THR A 68 3.18 -2.90 -14.27
N PRO A 69 3.73 -4.09 -13.96
CA PRO A 69 3.09 -5.03 -13.05
C PRO A 69 2.78 -4.37 -11.71
N LEU A 70 1.55 -4.54 -11.20
CA LEU A 70 1.11 -3.86 -9.98
C LEU A 70 1.99 -4.23 -8.77
N ALA A 71 2.48 -5.47 -8.71
CA ALA A 71 3.38 -5.93 -7.65
C ALA A 71 4.75 -5.21 -7.67
N GLU A 72 5.19 -4.70 -8.81
CA GLU A 72 6.42 -3.87 -8.87
C GLU A 72 6.15 -2.41 -8.49
N TYR A 73 4.90 -1.96 -8.60
CA TYR A 73 4.51 -0.57 -8.28
C TYR A 73 4.10 -0.38 -6.82
N LEU A 74 3.32 -1.31 -6.25
CA LEU A 74 2.80 -1.24 -4.88
C LEU A 74 3.29 -2.37 -3.97
N GLY A 75 3.89 -3.42 -4.52
CA GLY A 75 4.31 -4.57 -3.73
C GLY A 75 5.57 -4.27 -2.93
N ASP A 76 5.60 -4.75 -1.69
CA ASP A 76 6.77 -4.70 -0.83
C ASP A 76 6.81 -5.94 0.09
N VAL A 77 7.91 -6.12 0.79
CA VAL A 77 8.12 -7.21 1.75
C VAL A 77 7.71 -6.74 3.15
N VAL A 78 6.82 -7.52 3.78
CA VAL A 78 6.44 -7.32 5.18
C VAL A 78 7.27 -8.24 6.06
N PHE A 79 8.09 -7.66 6.94
CA PHE A 79 8.79 -8.40 7.99
C PHE A 79 7.94 -8.45 9.25
N ASP A 80 7.52 -9.65 9.64
CA ASP A 80 6.87 -9.90 10.93
C ASP A 80 7.94 -10.33 11.95
N LEU A 81 8.11 -9.55 13.01
CA LEU A 81 9.24 -9.63 13.93
C LEU A 81 8.76 -9.79 15.38
N ASP A 82 9.17 -10.87 16.03
CA ASP A 82 8.99 -11.07 17.47
C ASP A 82 10.10 -10.36 18.25
N ILE A 83 9.77 -9.22 18.87
CA ILE A 83 10.73 -8.43 19.66
C ILE A 83 10.64 -8.81 21.14
N THR A 84 11.76 -9.22 21.71
CA THR A 84 11.85 -9.56 23.14
C THR A 84 11.88 -8.32 24.03
N PRO A 85 11.44 -8.41 25.32
CA PRO A 85 11.31 -7.23 26.20
C PRO A 85 12.61 -6.45 26.48
N ASN A 86 13.78 -7.06 26.26
CA ASN A 86 15.08 -6.40 26.43
C ASN A 86 15.47 -5.46 25.29
N ARG A 87 14.70 -5.40 24.19
CA ARG A 87 14.95 -4.50 23.04
C ARG A 87 13.76 -3.59 22.72
N PRO A 88 13.31 -2.75 23.67
CA PRO A 88 12.21 -1.82 23.41
C PRO A 88 12.53 -0.79 22.32
N ASP A 89 13.82 -0.56 22.06
CA ASP A 89 14.29 0.29 20.97
C ASP A 89 13.87 -0.23 19.58
N CYS A 90 13.76 -1.55 19.40
CA CYS A 90 13.35 -2.20 18.15
C CYS A 90 11.83 -2.16 17.87
N LEU A 91 11.03 -1.52 18.72
CA LEU A 91 9.57 -1.35 18.51
C LEU A 91 9.24 -0.19 17.57
N SER A 92 10.19 0.24 16.74
CA SER A 92 10.01 1.32 15.75
C SER A 92 10.86 1.05 14.52
N ILE A 93 10.46 1.61 13.38
CA ILE A 93 11.23 1.53 12.12
C ILE A 93 12.66 2.04 12.32
N MET A 94 12.83 3.15 13.07
CA MET A 94 14.15 3.72 13.34
C MET A 94 15.04 2.80 14.19
N GLY A 95 14.45 2.08 15.15
CA GLY A 95 15.18 1.10 15.96
C GLY A 95 15.68 -0.09 15.15
N ILE A 96 14.79 -0.66 14.33
CA ILE A 96 15.13 -1.75 13.41
C ILE A 96 16.21 -1.29 12.42
N ALA A 97 16.06 -0.11 11.81
CA ALA A 97 17.04 0.44 10.88
C ALA A 97 18.41 0.66 11.54
N ARG A 98 18.45 1.08 12.81
CA ARG A 98 19.70 1.23 13.58
C ARG A 98 20.40 -0.11 13.78
N GLU A 99 19.66 -1.17 14.10
CA GLU A 99 20.24 -2.50 14.27
C GLU A 99 20.77 -3.05 12.93
N VAL A 100 20.01 -2.89 11.85
CA VAL A 100 20.44 -3.29 10.50
C VAL A 100 21.70 -2.52 10.08
N ALA A 101 21.77 -1.22 10.35
CA ALA A 101 22.95 -0.40 10.08
C ALA A 101 24.18 -0.92 10.85
N ALA A 102 24.03 -1.24 12.13
CA ALA A 102 25.11 -1.80 12.95
C ALA A 102 25.59 -3.17 12.44
N LEU A 103 24.67 -4.03 11.98
CA LEU A 103 25.00 -5.37 11.45
C LEU A 103 25.65 -5.33 10.06
N THR A 104 25.23 -4.39 9.20
CA THR A 104 25.68 -4.31 7.81
C THR A 104 26.83 -3.33 7.60
N GLY A 105 27.17 -2.52 8.61
CA GLY A 105 28.15 -1.45 8.51
C GLY A 105 27.71 -0.27 7.64
N GLN A 106 26.42 -0.19 7.30
CA GLN A 106 25.85 0.91 6.51
C GLN A 106 25.49 2.12 7.40
N GLY A 107 25.36 3.30 6.78
CA GLY A 107 24.89 4.49 7.47
C GLY A 107 23.40 4.42 7.79
N LEU A 108 22.99 5.04 8.91
CA LEU A 108 21.59 5.24 9.24
C LEU A 108 21.12 6.59 8.70
N HIS A 109 20.07 6.59 7.88
CA HIS A 109 19.45 7.81 7.37
C HIS A 109 18.24 8.19 8.23
N PHE A 110 18.26 9.39 8.82
CA PHE A 110 17.14 9.92 9.58
C PHE A 110 16.23 10.74 8.64
N PRO A 111 14.90 10.69 8.81
CA PRO A 111 14.02 11.60 8.11
C PRO A 111 14.29 13.04 8.57
N GLU A 112 14.22 13.99 7.64
CA GLU A 112 14.21 15.42 7.99
C GLU A 112 12.90 15.72 8.73
N ILE A 113 13.03 16.34 9.90
CA ILE A 113 11.90 16.73 10.74
C ILE A 113 11.79 18.24 10.66
N GLU A 114 10.83 18.70 9.86
CA GLU A 114 10.41 20.10 9.79
C GLU A 114 9.02 20.22 10.40
N TYR A 115 8.80 21.21 11.25
CA TYR A 115 7.49 21.55 11.77
C TYR A 115 7.35 23.06 11.86
N GLU A 116 6.14 23.57 11.60
CA GLU A 116 5.84 24.98 11.78
C GLU A 116 5.74 25.27 13.28
N GLU A 117 6.65 26.11 13.78
CA GLU A 117 6.57 26.64 15.14
C GLU A 117 5.58 27.82 15.14
N GLU A 118 4.52 27.72 15.94
CA GLU A 118 3.70 28.90 16.17
C GLU A 118 4.52 29.94 16.95
N PRO A 119 4.52 31.22 16.52
CA PRO A 119 5.38 32.25 17.09
C PRO A 119 4.93 32.72 18.47
N SER A 120 3.80 32.23 19.00
CA SER A 120 3.27 32.71 20.27
C SER A 120 4.07 32.10 21.44
N PRO A 121 4.69 32.93 22.30
CA PRO A 121 5.39 32.44 23.48
C PRO A 121 4.44 31.65 24.38
N ILE A 122 4.94 30.58 25.00
CA ILE A 122 4.13 29.72 25.88
C ILE A 122 3.44 30.50 27.00
N GLU A 123 4.07 31.59 27.47
CA GLU A 123 3.55 32.53 28.47
C GLU A 123 2.19 33.14 28.10
N GLN A 124 1.87 33.24 26.81
CA GLN A 124 0.57 33.74 26.32
C GLN A 124 -0.51 32.64 26.25
N GLN A 125 -0.12 31.38 26.41
CA GLN A 125 -1.00 30.22 26.32
C GLN A 125 -1.36 29.61 27.69
N ILE A 126 -0.75 30.09 28.78
CA ILE A 126 -1.01 29.62 30.15
C ILE A 126 -1.72 30.72 30.96
N SER A 127 -2.90 30.39 31.47
CA SER A 127 -3.60 31.15 32.51
C SER A 127 -3.30 30.49 33.86
N VAL A 128 -2.51 31.13 34.71
CA VAL A 128 -2.41 30.78 36.15
C VAL A 128 -3.45 31.59 36.92
#